data_AF-T1BJ54-F1
#
_entry.id   AF-T1BJ54-F1
#
_cell.length_a   1.000
_cell.length_b   1.000
_cell.length_c   1.000
_cell.angle_alpha   90.00
_cell.angle_beta   90.00
_cell.angle_gamma   90.00
#
_symmetry.space_group_name_H-M   'P 1'
#
loop_
_entity.id
_entity.type
_entity.pdbx_description
1 polymer ?
#
loop_
_entity_poly.entity_id
_entity_poly.type
_entity_poly.pdbx_seq_one_letter_code
_entity_poly.pdbx_strand_id
1 'polypeptide(L)'
;LVMPPRSYPLRRLHARTYIGDRLALAGDAAHVIHPFAGQGLNLGFLDARALVEDLRRSWDGSDATLRLALLRYDRRRRRENQGFLLALEGIRMLFRTPDPVGWRALLLGALAHRRSLRRFWVRRATGSPGRRLLVP
;
A
#
# COMPACT_ATOMS: atom_id res chain seq x y z
N LEU A 1 -7.70 -13.29 -31.29
CA LEU A 1 -8.46 -12.14 -30.73
C LEU A 1 -7.46 -11.12 -30.21
N VAL A 2 -7.08 -10.12 -31.01
CA VAL A 2 -6.24 -9.01 -30.54
C VAL A 2 -7.20 -7.89 -30.14
N MET A 3 -7.29 -7.59 -28.85
CA MET A 3 -8.08 -6.45 -28.38
C MET A 3 -7.40 -5.14 -28.80
N PRO A 4 -8.15 -4.12 -29.21
CA PRO A 4 -7.59 -2.81 -29.47
C PRO A 4 -7.05 -2.17 -28.19
N PRO A 5 -6.05 -1.27 -28.30
CA PRO A 5 -5.48 -0.60 -27.14
C PRO A 5 -6.55 0.20 -26.38
N ARG A 6 -6.50 0.14 -25.04
CA ARG A 6 -7.37 0.91 -24.14
C ARG A 6 -6.55 1.86 -23.29
N SER A 7 -7.07 3.06 -23.06
CA SER A 7 -6.51 4.05 -22.15
C SER A 7 -7.42 4.22 -20.94
N TYR A 8 -6.83 4.34 -19.76
CA TYR A 8 -7.56 4.66 -18.52
C TYR A 8 -6.96 5.94 -17.91
N PRO A 9 -7.78 6.93 -17.52
CA PRO A 9 -7.26 8.17 -16.95
C PRO A 9 -6.57 7.89 -15.61
N LEU A 10 -5.34 8.39 -15.48
CA LEU A 10 -4.54 8.26 -14.27
C LEU A 10 -5.10 9.19 -13.19
N ARG A 11 -5.89 8.64 -12.27
CA ARG A 11 -6.42 9.39 -11.12
C ARG A 11 -5.75 8.90 -9.85
N ARG A 12 -5.26 9.84 -9.04
CA ARG A 12 -4.91 9.56 -7.63
C ARG A 12 -6.15 9.85 -6.80
N LEU A 13 -6.70 8.81 -6.19
CA LEU A 13 -7.84 8.95 -5.28
C LEU A 13 -7.45 8.30 -3.95
N HIS A 14 -7.78 8.96 -2.85
CA HIS A 14 -7.54 8.42 -1.52
C HIS A 14 -8.72 8.81 -0.64
N ALA A 15 -9.44 7.83 -0.10
CA ALA A 15 -10.58 8.09 0.75
C ALA A 15 -10.12 8.79 2.04
N ARG A 16 -10.90 9.76 2.54
CA ARG A 16 -10.60 10.45 3.82
C ARG A 16 -10.79 9.53 5.02
N THR A 17 -11.65 8.52 4.89
CA THR A 17 -11.85 7.43 5.85
C THR A 17 -11.98 6.14 5.06
N TYR A 18 -11.43 5.04 5.58
CA TYR A 18 -11.56 3.71 4.97
C TYR A 18 -12.69 2.92 5.59
N ILE A 19 -13.44 3.52 6.51
CA ILE A 19 -14.52 2.89 7.25
C ILE A 19 -15.74 3.80 7.32
N GLY A 20 -16.89 3.17 7.49
CA GLY A 20 -18.17 3.79 7.86
C GLY A 20 -18.86 2.95 8.92
N ASP A 21 -20.14 3.21 9.17
CA ASP A 21 -20.90 2.36 10.08
C ASP A 21 -21.08 0.96 9.48
N ARG A 22 -20.56 -0.06 10.18
CA ARG A 22 -20.48 -1.46 9.70
C ARG A 22 -19.91 -1.63 8.27
N LEU A 23 -19.08 -0.69 7.82
CA LEU A 23 -18.55 -0.62 6.46
C LEU A 23 -17.03 -0.51 6.46
N ALA A 24 -16.38 -1.24 5.56
CA ALA A 24 -14.96 -1.10 5.27
C ALA A 24 -14.72 -0.96 3.76
N LEU A 25 -13.84 -0.03 3.39
CA LEU A 25 -13.33 0.17 2.04
C LEU A 25 -11.95 -0.48 1.92
N ALA A 26 -11.69 -1.17 0.81
CA ALA A 26 -10.41 -1.82 0.52
C ALA A 26 -10.08 -1.72 -0.98
N GLY A 27 -8.78 -1.77 -1.32
CA GLY A 27 -8.30 -1.67 -2.70
C GLY A 27 -8.72 -0.36 -3.35
N ASP A 28 -9.13 -0.40 -4.62
CA ASP A 28 -9.50 0.77 -5.42
C ASP A 28 -10.67 1.58 -4.83
N ALA A 29 -11.52 0.97 -4.00
CA ALA A 29 -12.57 1.67 -3.27
C ALA A 29 -12.02 2.59 -2.16
N ALA A 30 -10.84 2.29 -1.63
CA ALA A 30 -10.19 3.06 -0.57
C ALA A 30 -9.04 3.93 -1.11
N HIS A 31 -8.30 3.45 -2.11
CA HIS A 31 -7.21 4.17 -2.74
C HIS A 31 -6.97 3.72 -4.18
N VAL A 32 -6.81 4.69 -5.07
CA VAL A 32 -6.32 4.48 -6.43
C VAL A 32 -4.92 5.04 -6.50
N ILE A 33 -3.94 4.15 -6.66
CA ILE A 33 -2.52 4.50 -6.75
C ILE A 33 -2.06 4.47 -8.20
N HIS A 34 -1.17 5.38 -8.56
CA HIS A 34 -0.65 5.51 -9.92
C HIS A 34 -0.12 4.15 -10.42
N PRO A 35 -0.51 3.67 -11.61
CA PRO A 35 -0.21 2.34 -12.14
C PRO A 35 1.26 2.10 -12.51
N PHE A 36 2.20 2.94 -12.04
CA PHE A 36 3.62 2.81 -12.34
C PHE A 36 4.23 1.45 -11.94
N ALA A 37 3.51 0.61 -11.17
CA ALA A 37 4.01 -0.67 -10.67
C ALA A 37 3.06 -1.87 -10.84
N GLY A 38 1.86 -1.72 -11.41
CA GLY A 38 0.87 -2.84 -11.42
C GLY A 38 0.49 -3.36 -10.02
N GLN A 39 0.75 -2.58 -8.97
CA GLN A 39 0.67 -3.01 -7.56
C GLN A 39 -0.72 -2.79 -6.93
N GLY A 40 -1.69 -2.23 -7.65
CA GLY A 40 -3.04 -1.95 -7.11
C GLY A 40 -3.69 -3.21 -6.52
N LEU A 41 -3.61 -4.34 -7.25
CA LEU A 41 -4.12 -5.63 -6.78
C LEU A 41 -3.44 -6.11 -5.50
N ASN A 42 -2.11 -6.02 -5.42
CA ASN A 42 -1.35 -6.44 -4.24
C ASN A 42 -1.70 -5.59 -3.01
N LEU A 43 -1.90 -4.28 -3.19
CA LEU A 43 -2.35 -3.41 -2.11
C LEU A 43 -3.77 -3.75 -1.65
N GLY A 44 -4.67 -4.08 -2.59
CA GLY A 44 -6.00 -4.58 -2.28
C GLY A 44 -5.96 -5.88 -1.44
N PHE A 45 -5.08 -6.82 -1.78
CA PHE A 45 -4.90 -8.03 -0.97
C PHE A 45 -4.34 -7.73 0.43
N LEU A 46 -3.43 -6.76 0.55
CA LEU A 46 -2.92 -6.33 1.85
C LEU A 46 -3.99 -5.66 2.71
N ASP A 47 -4.90 -4.89 2.11
CA ASP A 47 -6.06 -4.33 2.79
C ASP A 47 -7.01 -5.44 3.27
N ALA A 48 -7.41 -6.36 2.39
CA ALA A 48 -8.30 -7.47 2.73
C ALA A 48 -7.72 -8.33 3.87
N ARG A 49 -6.42 -8.65 3.80
CA ARG A 49 -5.71 -9.37 4.85
C ARG A 49 -5.75 -8.61 6.18
N ALA A 50 -5.44 -7.32 6.19
CA ALA A 50 -5.42 -6.53 7.42
C ALA A 50 -6.82 -6.45 8.05
N LEU A 51 -7.85 -6.30 7.23
CA LEU A 51 -9.24 -6.30 7.69
C LEU A 51 -9.60 -7.62 8.38
N VAL A 52 -9.27 -8.75 7.76
CA VAL A 52 -9.50 -10.08 8.36
C VAL A 52 -8.71 -10.28 9.65
N GLU A 53 -7.44 -9.85 9.69
CA GLU A 53 -6.60 -9.93 10.88
C GLU A 53 -7.21 -9.13 12.05
N ASP A 54 -7.66 -7.89 11.81
CA ASP A 54 -8.21 -7.02 12.84
C ASP A 54 -9.61 -7.46 13.31
N LEU A 55 -10.44 -7.97 12.39
CA LEU A 55 -11.73 -8.59 12.73
C LEU A 55 -11.53 -9.82 13.61
N ARG A 56 -10.70 -10.78 13.19
CA ARG A 56 -10.42 -12.01 13.98
C ARG A 56 -9.85 -11.73 15.37
N ARG A 57 -9.14 -10.62 15.53
CA ARG A 57 -8.48 -10.29 16.80
C ARG A 57 -9.43 -9.77 17.86
N SER A 58 -10.50 -9.09 17.47
CA SER A 58 -11.32 -8.32 18.41
C SER A 58 -12.81 -8.49 18.25
N TRP A 59 -13.32 -8.90 17.09
CA TRP A 59 -14.77 -8.95 16.85
C TRP A 59 -15.38 -10.22 17.46
N ASP A 60 -16.32 -10.01 18.38
CA ASP A 60 -17.08 -11.04 19.09
C ASP A 60 -18.54 -11.14 18.63
N GLY A 61 -18.90 -10.43 17.55
CA GLY A 61 -20.27 -10.30 17.05
C GLY A 61 -20.97 -9.00 17.49
N SER A 62 -20.45 -8.28 18.49
CA SER A 62 -21.02 -6.99 18.91
C SER A 62 -20.58 -5.81 18.03
N ASP A 63 -21.40 -4.75 18.02
CA ASP A 63 -21.08 -3.52 17.28
C ASP A 63 -19.92 -2.74 17.88
N ALA A 64 -19.76 -2.80 19.20
CA ALA A 64 -18.65 -2.14 19.90
C ALA A 64 -17.30 -2.72 19.45
N THR A 65 -17.19 -4.05 19.38
CA THR A 65 -15.96 -4.71 18.97
C THR A 65 -15.72 -4.64 17.46
N LEU A 66 -16.78 -4.67 16.65
CA LEU A 66 -16.70 -4.42 15.21
C LEU A 66 -16.12 -3.02 14.94
N ARG A 67 -16.64 -1.99 15.61
CA ARG A 67 -16.14 -0.62 15.48
C ARG A 67 -14.67 -0.51 15.87
N LEU A 68 -14.25 -1.21 16.94
CA LEU A 68 -12.85 -1.23 17.36
C LEU A 68 -11.93 -1.87 16.30
N ALA A 69 -12.36 -3.00 15.72
CA ALA A 69 -11.63 -3.69 14.65
C ALA A 69 -11.50 -2.79 13.41
N LEU A 70 -12.59 -2.14 12.99
CA LEU A 70 -12.60 -1.22 11.86
C LEU A 70 -11.69 -0.01 12.08
N LEU A 71 -11.68 0.58 13.28
CA LEU A 71 -10.78 1.70 13.62
C LEU A 71 -9.29 1.30 13.57
N ARG A 72 -8.96 0.07 13.98
CA ARG A 72 -7.59 -0.46 13.87
C ARG A 72 -7.19 -0.62 12.42
N TYR A 73 -8.07 -1.22 11.63
CA TYR A 73 -7.90 -1.39 10.19
C TYR A 73 -7.66 -0.04 9.49
N ASP A 74 -8.53 0.96 9.70
CA ASP A 74 -8.41 2.30 9.10
C ASP A 74 -7.06 2.95 9.41
N ARG A 75 -6.67 2.99 10.69
CA ARG A 75 -5.42 3.61 11.13
C ARG A 75 -4.19 2.92 10.53
N ARG A 76 -4.17 1.58 10.53
CA ARG A 76 -3.05 0.80 10.02
C ARG A 76 -2.92 0.99 8.50
N ARG A 77 -4.01 0.75 7.75
CA ARG A 77 -3.98 0.80 6.29
C ARG A 77 -3.76 2.20 5.75
N ARG A 78 -4.35 3.24 6.34
CA ARG A 78 -4.10 4.62 5.90
C ARG A 78 -2.65 5.02 6.05
N ARG A 79 -2.03 4.73 7.19
CA ARG A 79 -0.60 5.02 7.41
C ARG A 79 0.28 4.28 6.40
N GLU A 80 0.02 2.99 6.18
CA GLU A 80 0.79 2.19 5.23
C GLU A 80 0.61 2.67 3.78
N ASN A 81 -0.62 2.96 3.37
CA ASN A 81 -0.93 3.43 2.01
C ASN A 81 -0.39 4.85 1.77
N GLN A 82 -0.48 5.76 2.75
CA GLN A 82 0.12 7.09 2.68
C GLN A 82 1.65 7.03 2.56
N GLY A 83 2.31 6.18 3.36
CA GLY A 83 3.76 5.99 3.28
C GLY A 83 4.21 5.46 1.92
N PHE A 84 3.42 4.57 1.32
CA PHE A 84 3.68 4.08 -0.04
C PHE A 84 3.48 5.19 -1.10
N LEU A 85 2.41 5.97 -1.00
CA LEU A 85 2.17 7.11 -1.89
C LEU A 85 3.31 8.14 -1.83
N LEU A 86 3.76 8.49 -0.63
CA LEU A 86 4.90 9.41 -0.44
C LEU A 86 6.19 8.86 -1.04
N ALA A 87 6.45 7.56 -0.89
CA ALA A 87 7.62 6.93 -1.51
C ALA A 87 7.57 7.02 -3.05
N LEU A 88 6.39 6.78 -3.64
CA LEU A 88 6.19 6.94 -5.09
C LEU A 88 6.35 8.40 -5.54
N GLU A 89 5.85 9.36 -4.76
CA GLU A 89 6.04 10.80 -5.04
C GLU A 89 7.53 11.20 -4.97
N GLY A 90 8.27 10.68 -3.99
CA GLY A 90 9.71 10.88 -3.88
C GLY A 90 10.46 10.32 -5.09
N ILE A 91 10.11 9.11 -5.54
CA ILE A 91 10.67 8.54 -6.77
C ILE A 91 10.28 9.41 -7.97
N ARG A 92 9.03 9.84 -8.11
CA ARG A 92 8.60 10.70 -9.22
C ARG A 92 9.33 12.04 -9.22
N MET A 93 9.55 12.63 -8.06
CA MET A 93 10.28 13.88 -7.92
C MET A 93 11.75 13.69 -8.27
N LEU A 94 12.38 12.63 -7.76
CA LEU A 94 13.73 12.20 -8.17
C LEU A 94 13.77 12.13 -9.70
N PHE A 95 12.95 11.24 -10.29
CA PHE A 95 12.37 11.24 -11.64
C PHE A 95 12.54 12.53 -12.49
N ARG A 96 11.94 13.61 -12.01
CA ARG A 96 11.67 14.84 -12.77
C ARG A 96 12.78 15.89 -12.66
N THR A 97 13.62 15.85 -11.64
CA THR A 97 14.65 16.87 -11.43
C THR A 97 15.79 16.71 -12.44
N PRO A 98 16.18 17.76 -13.20
CA PRO A 98 17.31 17.69 -14.12
C PRO A 98 18.57 17.17 -13.42
N ASP A 99 19.32 16.32 -14.12
CA ASP A 99 20.55 15.73 -13.57
C ASP A 99 21.71 15.89 -14.55
N PRO A 100 22.22 17.13 -14.71
CA PRO A 100 23.31 17.40 -15.63
C PRO A 100 24.66 16.79 -15.16
N VAL A 101 24.76 16.41 -13.88
CA VAL A 101 26.02 15.94 -13.25
C VAL A 101 25.98 14.49 -12.77
N GLY A 102 24.89 13.75 -13.05
CA GLY A 102 24.73 12.33 -12.69
C GLY A 102 24.54 12.04 -11.19
N TRP A 103 24.12 13.03 -10.39
CA TRP A 103 23.98 12.87 -8.93
C TRP A 103 22.94 11.81 -8.55
N ARG A 104 21.95 11.53 -9.42
CA ARG A 104 20.89 10.55 -9.14
C ARG A 104 21.43 9.13 -9.14
N ALA A 105 22.38 8.82 -10.03
CA ALA A 105 23.02 7.51 -10.06
C ALA A 105 23.82 7.25 -8.78
N LEU A 106 24.54 8.27 -8.29
CA LEU A 106 25.28 8.22 -7.03
C LEU A 106 24.32 8.00 -5.83
N LEU A 107 23.23 8.76 -5.77
CA LEU A 107 22.21 8.65 -4.71
C LEU A 107 21.54 7.27 -4.72
N LEU A 108 21.12 6.79 -5.90
CA LEU A 108 20.51 5.47 -6.04
C LEU A 108 21.48 4.35 -5.67
N GLY A 109 22.76 4.46 -6.06
CA GLY A 109 23.81 3.52 -5.67
C GLY A 109 24.02 3.48 -4.15
N ALA A 110 24.09 4.65 -3.50
CA ALA A 110 24.22 4.76 -2.05
C ALA A 110 23.00 4.20 -1.30
N LEU A 111 21.78 4.46 -1.80
CA LEU A 111 20.54 3.92 -1.24
C LEU A 111 20.41 2.40 -1.43
N ALA A 112 20.84 1.88 -2.58
CA ALA A 112 20.82 0.44 -2.88
C ALA A 112 21.77 -0.35 -1.96
N HIS A 113 22.89 0.25 -1.56
CA HIS A 113 23.84 -0.36 -0.62
C HIS A 113 23.30 -0.45 0.82
N ARG A 114 22.25 0.29 1.17
CA ARG A 114 21.61 0.19 2.49
C ARG A 114 20.68 -1.03 2.55
N ARG A 115 21.19 -2.13 3.16
CA ARG A 115 20.48 -3.42 3.37
C ARG A 115 19.08 -3.28 4.00
N SER A 116 18.80 -2.23 4.77
CA SER A 116 17.48 -1.95 5.36
C SER A 116 16.45 -1.50 4.32
N LEU A 117 16.82 -0.62 3.39
CA LEU A 117 15.94 -0.13 2.32
C LEU A 117 15.62 -1.23 1.31
N ARG A 118 16.62 -2.01 0.90
CA ARG A 118 16.41 -3.19 0.04
C ARG A 118 15.41 -4.17 0.67
N ARG A 119 15.55 -4.45 1.98
CA ARG A 119 14.62 -5.36 2.70
C ARG A 119 13.22 -4.77 2.88
N PHE A 120 13.07 -3.45 2.97
CA PHE A 120 11.76 -2.79 3.02
C PHE A 120 11.03 -2.92 1.68
N TRP A 121 11.70 -2.63 0.57
CA TRP A 121 11.12 -2.74 -0.78
C TRP A 121 10.81 -4.18 -1.18
N VAL A 122 11.72 -5.13 -0.90
CA VAL A 122 11.49 -6.56 -1.18
C VAL A 122 10.27 -7.07 -0.40
N ARG A 123 10.16 -6.80 0.90
CA ARG A 123 8.99 -7.23 1.70
C ARG A 123 7.68 -6.64 1.22
N ARG A 124 7.71 -5.41 0.70
CA ARG A 124 6.54 -4.72 0.17
C ARG A 124 6.14 -5.24 -1.22
N ALA A 125 7.12 -5.64 -2.04
CA ALA A 125 6.88 -6.23 -3.35
C ALA A 125 6.40 -7.68 -3.28
N THR A 126 6.86 -8.47 -2.30
CA THR A 126 6.50 -9.89 -2.15
C THR A 126 5.29 -10.15 -1.24
N GLY A 127 4.70 -9.11 -0.63
CA GLY A 127 3.55 -9.24 0.26
C GLY A 127 3.81 -10.13 1.50
N SER A 128 5.07 -10.39 1.83
CA SER A 128 5.44 -11.38 2.83
C SER A 128 5.32 -10.79 4.24
N PRO A 129 4.40 -11.28 5.08
CA PRO A 129 4.33 -10.84 6.48
C PRO A 129 5.61 -11.27 7.20
N GLY A 130 6.05 -10.44 8.14
CA GLY A 130 7.06 -10.85 9.11
C GLY A 130 6.64 -12.19 9.72
N ARG A 131 7.50 -13.18 9.55
CA ARG A 131 7.40 -14.56 10.00
C ARG A 131 6.81 -14.61 11.42
N ARG A 132 5.52 -14.94 11.52
CA ARG A 132 4.95 -15.66 12.66
C ARG A 132 4.22 -16.83 12.03
N LEU A 133 5.00 -17.89 11.81
CA LEU A 133 4.50 -19.21 11.45
C LEU A 133 3.60 -19.63 12.62
N LEU A 134 2.29 -19.47 12.44
CA LEU A 134 1.30 -20.26 13.17
C LEU A 134 1.20 -21.57 12.40
N VAL A 135 1.96 -22.56 12.86
CA VAL A 135 1.66 -23.97 12.65
C VAL A 135 0.99 -24.42 13.95
N PRO A 136 -0.12 -25.19 13.90
CA PRO A 136 -0.78 -25.70 15.10
C PRO A 136 0.15 -26.55 15.97
#